data_AF-A0A7W6A799-F1
#
_entry.id   AF-A0A7W6A799-F1
#
_cell.length_a   1.000
_cell.length_b   1.000
_cell.length_c   1.000
_cell.angle_alpha   90.00
_cell.angle_beta   90.00
_cell.angle_gamma   90.00
#
_symmetry.space_group_name_H-M   'P 1'
#
loop_
_entity.id
_entity.type
_entity.pdbx_description
1 polymer ?
#
loop_
_entity_poly.entity_id
_entity_poly.type
_entity_poly.pdbx_seq_one_letter_code
_entity_poly.pdbx_strand_id
1 'polypeptide(L)'
;MEQRRKYKIQPPSIWELVRRDYLAGDGARQVAARYGVGTEALRARASREGWSRYLQPQTEPKGEAATDKGSWFDGLPDEGAETPDDPAVLARTATVASGRAMRARAWTEARTLAGLAEAYHKLAERADPARNGLTAETAPLELVLDILTMDRIALEDRFWRKPDEVDPVKAAYHEWRRQGSLRRRAHEEVKTRRRSATEARVEALEAQLAGRGIPPVEEDERAARVRLGIDVIAPDGAGTRQMPAAEFRVRLED
;
A
#
# COMPACT_ATOMS: atom_id res chain seq x y z
N MET A 1 21.45 -42.15 28.69
CA MET A 1 21.97 -41.37 29.83
C MET A 1 22.54 -40.07 29.27
N GLU A 2 21.88 -38.95 29.52
CA GLU A 2 22.32 -37.62 29.05
C GLU A 2 23.63 -37.24 29.75
N GLN A 3 24.67 -37.00 28.95
CA GLN A 3 25.92 -36.43 29.44
C GLN A 3 25.66 -35.00 29.92
N ARG A 4 25.56 -34.82 31.24
CA ARG A 4 25.60 -33.49 31.87
C ARG A 4 26.96 -32.85 31.53
N ARG A 5 26.97 -31.96 30.53
CA ARG A 5 28.15 -31.23 30.09
C ARG A 5 28.67 -30.40 31.25
N LYS A 6 29.91 -30.67 31.67
CA LYS A 6 30.67 -29.92 32.68
C LYS A 6 30.77 -28.46 32.20
N TYR A 7 30.02 -27.55 32.80
CA TYR A 7 30.02 -26.14 32.39
C TYR A 7 31.41 -25.54 32.66
N LYS A 8 32.18 -25.33 31.60
CA LYS A 8 33.48 -24.65 31.66
C LYS A 8 33.17 -23.17 31.87
N ILE A 9 33.40 -22.68 33.08
CA ILE A 9 33.32 -21.24 33.38
C ILE A 9 34.38 -20.56 32.50
N GLN A 10 33.94 -19.79 31.50
CA GLN A 10 34.86 -19.11 30.60
C GLN A 10 35.54 -17.94 31.33
N PRO A 11 36.85 -17.72 31.07
CA PRO A 11 37.59 -16.63 31.70
C PRO A 11 37.00 -15.26 31.29
N PRO A 12 37.20 -14.21 32.10
CA PRO A 12 36.63 -12.89 31.86
C PRO A 12 37.06 -12.29 30.51
N SER A 13 38.27 -12.59 30.04
CA SER A 13 38.79 -12.15 28.73
C SER A 13 37.94 -12.63 27.54
N ILE A 14 37.36 -13.83 27.62
CA ILE A 14 36.46 -14.34 26.57
C ILE A 14 35.14 -13.57 26.57
N TRP A 15 34.67 -13.14 27.74
CA TRP A 15 33.43 -12.36 27.85
C TRP A 15 33.57 -10.95 27.29
N GLU A 16 34.76 -10.35 27.32
CA GLU A 16 35.04 -9.06 26.66
C GLU A 16 34.97 -9.20 25.13
N LEU A 17 35.53 -10.27 24.57
CA LEU A 17 35.44 -10.57 23.14
C LEU A 17 34.00 -10.87 22.72
N VAL A 18 33.26 -11.65 23.52
CA VAL A 18 31.83 -11.91 23.32
C VAL A 18 31.03 -10.61 23.35
N ARG A 19 31.31 -9.71 24.29
CA ARG A 19 30.63 -8.41 24.39
C ARG A 19 30.88 -7.56 23.15
N ARG A 20 32.14 -7.47 22.70
CA ARG A 20 32.52 -6.72 21.51
C ARG A 20 31.77 -7.23 20.28
N ASP A 21 31.83 -8.53 20.02
CA ASP A 21 31.21 -9.15 18.85
C ASP A 21 29.66 -9.09 18.92
N TYR A 22 29.08 -9.26 20.12
CA TYR A 22 27.63 -9.14 20.33
C TYR A 22 27.12 -7.70 20.12
N LEU A 23 27.89 -6.70 20.56
CA LEU A 23 27.57 -5.28 20.32
C LEU A 23 27.82 -4.86 18.87
N ALA A 24 28.79 -5.47 18.19
CA ALA A 24 29.07 -5.23 16.76
C ALA A 24 27.95 -5.71 15.82
N GLY A 25 26.94 -6.41 16.35
CA GLY A 25 25.73 -6.77 15.60
C GLY A 25 25.56 -8.25 15.32
N ASP A 26 26.56 -9.09 15.64
CA ASP A 26 26.46 -10.54 15.46
C ASP A 26 25.33 -11.13 16.34
N GLY A 27 24.63 -12.15 15.82
CA GLY A 27 23.52 -12.77 16.53
C GLY A 27 23.99 -13.54 17.78
N ALA A 28 23.25 -13.46 18.89
CA ALA A 28 23.59 -14.12 20.17
C ALA A 28 23.95 -15.62 20.02
N ARG A 29 23.26 -16.34 19.13
CA ARG A 29 23.51 -17.77 18.85
C ARG A 29 24.85 -17.98 18.12
N GLN A 30 25.20 -17.09 17.20
CA GLN A 30 26.44 -17.17 16.42
C GLN A 30 27.66 -16.82 17.30
N VAL A 31 27.56 -15.73 18.07
CA VAL A 31 28.61 -15.34 19.04
C VAL A 31 28.80 -16.43 20.09
N ALA A 32 27.71 -17.00 20.59
CA ALA A 32 27.76 -18.08 21.56
C ALA A 32 28.47 -19.33 21.03
N ALA A 33 28.18 -19.72 19.78
CA ALA A 33 28.85 -20.83 19.12
C ALA A 33 30.35 -20.54 18.88
N ARG A 34 30.70 -19.32 18.45
CA ARG A 34 32.08 -18.90 18.15
C ARG A 34 33.00 -18.99 19.38
N TYR A 35 32.49 -18.61 20.55
CA TYR A 35 33.28 -18.57 21.79
C TYR A 35 33.00 -19.75 22.74
N GLY A 36 32.18 -20.72 22.33
CA GLY A 36 31.84 -21.88 23.16
C GLY A 36 31.15 -21.50 24.48
N VAL A 37 30.30 -20.46 24.46
CA VAL A 37 29.46 -20.04 25.60
C VAL A 37 28.01 -20.46 25.38
N GLY A 38 27.25 -20.62 26.46
CA GLY A 38 25.81 -20.88 26.36
C GLY A 38 25.06 -19.64 25.90
N THR A 39 24.13 -19.80 24.94
CA THR A 39 23.29 -18.69 24.44
C THR A 39 22.48 -18.03 25.57
N GLU A 40 21.98 -18.83 26.52
CA GLU A 40 21.25 -18.35 27.70
C GLU A 40 22.16 -17.57 28.67
N ALA A 41 23.38 -18.04 28.89
CA ALA A 41 24.37 -17.35 29.73
C ALA A 41 24.76 -16.00 29.13
N LEU A 42 24.89 -15.91 27.80
CA LEU A 42 25.13 -14.66 27.09
C LEU A 42 23.95 -13.69 27.25
N ARG A 43 22.71 -14.15 27.06
CA ARG A 43 21.51 -13.32 27.24
C ARG A 43 21.33 -12.83 28.68
N ALA A 44 21.49 -13.72 29.66
CA ALA A 44 21.40 -13.37 31.07
C ALA A 44 22.45 -12.30 31.45
N ARG A 45 23.67 -12.43 30.92
CA ARG A 45 24.73 -11.46 31.13
C ARG A 45 24.48 -10.14 30.41
N ALA A 46 23.99 -10.18 29.17
CA ALA A 46 23.61 -9.00 28.40
C ALA A 46 22.51 -8.19 29.11
N SER A 47 21.50 -8.84 29.67
CA SER A 47 20.44 -8.15 30.44
C SER A 47 20.97 -7.56 31.75
N ARG A 48 21.84 -8.29 32.47
CA ARG A 48 22.41 -7.83 33.75
C ARG A 48 23.39 -6.68 33.58
N GLU A 49 24.18 -6.69 32.51
CA GLU A 49 25.23 -5.70 32.25
C GLU A 49 24.80 -4.63 31.23
N GLY A 50 23.51 -4.62 30.85
CA GLY A 50 22.92 -3.57 30.01
C GLY A 50 23.45 -3.53 28.58
N TRP A 51 23.84 -4.68 28.00
CA TRP A 51 24.34 -4.75 26.63
C TRP A 51 23.18 -4.58 25.64
N SER A 52 22.90 -3.34 25.26
CA SER A 52 21.85 -3.00 24.31
C SER A 52 22.43 -2.69 22.93
N ARG A 53 21.92 -3.40 21.92
CA ARG A 53 22.19 -3.12 20.49
C ARG A 53 21.61 -1.76 20.05
N TYR A 54 20.61 -1.26 20.78
CA TYR A 54 19.85 -0.06 20.41
C TYR A 54 20.51 1.26 20.84
N LEU A 55 21.58 1.20 21.65
CA LEU A 55 22.29 2.39 22.16
C LEU A 55 23.54 2.75 21.35
N GLN A 56 23.90 1.99 20.31
CA GLN A 56 24.99 2.36 19.40
C GLN A 56 24.46 2.89 18.07
N PRO A 57 25.13 3.87 17.43
CA PRO A 57 24.83 4.25 16.05
C PRO A 57 24.97 2.99 15.20
N GLN A 58 23.89 2.63 14.50
CA GLN A 58 23.86 1.41 13.70
C GLN A 58 24.99 1.47 12.68
N THR A 59 26.02 0.65 12.88
CA THR A 59 26.99 0.39 11.82
C THR A 59 26.27 -0.54 10.86
N GLU A 60 26.11 -0.07 9.62
CA GLU A 60 25.42 -0.81 8.56
C GLU A 60 25.93 -2.25 8.48
N PRO A 61 25.04 -3.23 8.22
CA PRO A 61 25.47 -4.61 8.07
C PRO A 61 26.47 -4.69 6.93
N LYS A 62 27.70 -5.10 7.24
CA LYS A 62 28.74 -5.42 6.26
C LYS A 62 28.27 -6.63 5.46
N GLY A 63 27.48 -6.36 4.42
CA GLY A 63 27.04 -7.32 3.43
C GLY A 63 28.26 -7.95 2.77
N GLU A 64 28.34 -9.27 2.86
CA GLU A 64 29.24 -10.09 2.09
C GLU A 64 29.01 -9.85 0.59
N ALA A 65 30.14 -9.76 -0.14
CA ALA A 65 30.27 -9.62 -1.59
C ALA A 65 29.62 -8.36 -2.20
N ALA A 66 30.45 -7.33 -2.36
CA ALA A 66 30.26 -6.34 -3.42
C ALA A 66 30.36 -7.06 -4.78
N THR A 67 29.22 -7.50 -5.31
CA THR A 67 29.01 -7.56 -6.76
C THR A 67 29.13 -6.12 -7.27
N ASP A 68 29.81 -5.92 -8.39
CA ASP A 68 30.13 -4.63 -8.98
C ASP A 68 28.95 -3.64 -8.93
N LYS A 69 28.98 -2.74 -7.93
CA LYS A 69 27.89 -1.81 -7.59
C LYS A 69 27.65 -0.70 -8.64
N GLY A 70 28.16 -0.85 -9.86
CA GLY A 70 28.08 0.16 -10.92
C GLY A 70 27.33 -0.26 -12.19
N SER A 71 27.00 -1.54 -12.39
CA SER A 71 26.64 -2.03 -13.73
C SER A 71 25.17 -1.88 -14.13
N TRP A 72 24.22 -1.74 -13.19
CA TRP A 72 22.79 -1.79 -13.54
C TRP A 72 22.32 -0.58 -14.35
N PHE A 73 22.95 0.56 -14.12
CA PHE A 73 22.60 1.83 -14.73
C PHE A 73 23.48 2.21 -15.93
N ASP A 74 24.49 1.40 -16.24
CA ASP A 74 25.42 1.69 -17.32
C ASP A 74 24.76 1.58 -18.71
N GLY A 75 25.08 2.52 -19.60
CA GLY A 75 24.49 2.61 -20.94
C GLY A 75 22.96 2.77 -20.98
N LEU A 76 22.34 3.28 -19.91
CA LEU A 76 20.95 3.75 -20.00
C LEU A 76 20.89 5.04 -20.82
N PRO A 77 19.90 5.21 -21.71
CA PRO A 77 19.69 6.48 -22.39
C PRO A 77 19.45 7.58 -21.35
N ASP A 78 20.14 8.70 -21.51
CA ASP A 78 19.94 9.91 -20.71
C ASP A 78 18.63 10.59 -21.15
N GLU A 79 17.50 9.95 -20.87
CA GLU A 79 16.17 10.48 -21.20
C GLU A 79 15.75 11.65 -20.29
N GLY A 80 16.70 12.23 -19.54
CA GLY A 80 16.50 13.33 -18.60
C GLY A 80 17.57 14.40 -18.66
N ALA A 81 18.36 14.50 -19.73
CA ALA A 81 19.47 15.46 -19.83
C ALA A 81 19.08 16.93 -19.53
N GLU A 82 17.81 17.31 -19.72
CA GLU A 82 17.29 18.65 -19.38
C GLU A 82 16.80 18.78 -17.92
N THR A 83 16.37 17.68 -17.29
CA THR A 83 15.93 17.62 -15.88
C THR A 83 16.28 16.25 -15.27
N PRO A 84 17.52 16.05 -14.83
CA PRO A 84 18.01 14.76 -14.31
C PRO A 84 17.29 14.30 -13.03
N ASP A 85 16.59 15.22 -12.35
CA ASP A 85 15.85 14.96 -11.11
C ASP A 85 14.35 14.76 -11.31
N ASP A 86 13.84 14.63 -12.56
CA ASP A 86 12.43 14.34 -12.80
C ASP A 86 12.06 12.96 -12.22
N PRO A 87 11.14 12.87 -11.23
CA PRO A 87 10.72 11.59 -10.65
C PRO A 87 10.19 10.60 -11.69
N ALA A 88 9.62 11.06 -12.81
CA ALA A 88 9.15 10.16 -13.87
C ALA A 88 10.31 9.49 -14.61
N VAL A 89 11.40 10.23 -14.88
CA VAL A 89 12.64 9.70 -15.49
C VAL A 89 13.32 8.72 -14.53
N LEU A 90 13.42 9.07 -13.24
CA LEU A 90 14.00 8.22 -12.20
C LEU A 90 13.23 6.89 -12.03
N ALA A 91 11.89 6.92 -12.15
CA ALA A 91 11.07 5.72 -12.10
C ALA A 91 11.36 4.76 -13.27
N ARG A 92 11.49 5.30 -14.49
CA ARG A 92 11.77 4.50 -15.70
C ARG A 92 13.16 3.88 -15.65
N THR A 93 14.18 4.65 -15.28
CA THR A 93 15.57 4.17 -15.16
C THR A 93 15.68 3.06 -14.11
N ALA A 94 15.07 3.22 -12.94
CA ALA A 94 15.03 2.19 -11.89
C ALA A 94 14.29 0.91 -12.34
N THR A 95 13.24 1.05 -13.15
CA THR A 95 12.49 -0.10 -13.72
C THR A 95 13.37 -0.91 -14.67
N VAL A 96 14.09 -0.24 -15.58
CA VAL A 96 15.01 -0.91 -16.52
C VAL A 96 16.15 -1.58 -15.76
N ALA A 97 16.72 -0.90 -14.77
CA ALA A 97 17.76 -1.47 -13.90
C ALA A 97 17.27 -2.71 -13.13
N SER A 98 16.05 -2.68 -12.58
CA SER A 98 15.42 -3.84 -11.93
C SER A 98 15.28 -5.02 -12.90
N GLY A 99 14.83 -4.77 -14.13
CA GLY A 99 14.72 -5.81 -15.16
C GLY A 99 16.06 -6.41 -15.59
N ARG A 100 17.15 -5.63 -15.54
CA ARG A 100 18.52 -6.14 -15.78
C ARG A 100 18.99 -7.00 -14.61
N ALA A 101 18.79 -6.55 -13.37
CA ALA A 101 19.10 -7.32 -12.17
C ALA A 101 18.33 -8.66 -12.11
N MET A 102 17.06 -8.68 -12.54
CA MET A 102 16.28 -9.92 -12.67
C MET A 102 16.89 -10.91 -13.66
N ARG A 103 17.33 -10.45 -14.84
CA ARG A 103 17.97 -11.31 -15.85
C ARG A 103 19.30 -11.87 -15.36
N ALA A 104 20.03 -11.09 -14.56
CA ALA A 104 21.26 -11.53 -13.90
C ALA A 104 21.03 -12.41 -12.66
N ARG A 105 19.77 -12.75 -12.33
CA ARG A 105 19.38 -13.54 -11.14
C ARG A 105 19.74 -12.90 -9.79
N ALA A 106 19.92 -11.58 -9.77
CA ALA A 106 20.18 -10.79 -8.58
C ALA A 106 18.86 -10.32 -7.93
N TRP A 107 18.17 -11.25 -7.25
CA TRP A 107 16.80 -11.05 -6.78
C TRP A 107 16.63 -9.95 -5.72
N THR A 108 17.60 -9.81 -4.82
CA THR A 108 17.59 -8.79 -3.77
C THR A 108 17.69 -7.39 -4.36
N GLU A 109 18.64 -7.18 -5.25
CA GLU A 109 18.85 -5.91 -5.96
C GLU A 109 17.70 -5.57 -6.90
N ALA A 110 17.16 -6.56 -7.61
CA ALA A 110 15.97 -6.38 -8.43
C ALA A 110 14.78 -5.89 -7.59
N ARG A 111 14.58 -6.45 -6.38
CA ARG A 111 13.51 -6.04 -5.48
C ARG A 111 13.71 -4.63 -4.94
N THR A 112 14.93 -4.25 -4.56
CA THR A 112 15.21 -2.89 -4.11
C THR A 112 15.00 -1.87 -5.21
N LEU A 113 15.43 -2.17 -6.44
CA LEU A 113 15.26 -1.30 -7.60
C LEU A 113 13.78 -1.17 -8.01
N ALA A 114 13.02 -2.26 -7.95
CA ALA A 114 11.57 -2.23 -8.17
C ALA A 114 10.85 -1.38 -7.11
N GLY A 115 11.26 -1.47 -5.84
CA GLY A 115 10.72 -0.62 -4.78
C GLY A 115 11.00 0.86 -4.99
N LEU A 116 12.21 1.21 -5.46
CA LEU A 116 12.56 2.58 -5.83
C LEU A 116 11.73 3.08 -7.03
N ALA A 117 11.57 2.26 -8.06
CA ALA A 117 10.73 2.58 -9.21
C ALA A 117 9.28 2.89 -8.80
N GLU A 118 8.71 2.09 -7.88
CA GLU A 118 7.36 2.32 -7.35
C GLU A 118 7.27 3.63 -6.55
N ALA A 119 8.27 3.93 -5.73
CA ALA A 119 8.32 5.17 -4.96
C ALA A 119 8.39 6.41 -5.87
N TYR A 120 9.23 6.37 -6.91
CA TYR A 120 9.33 7.43 -7.90
C TYR A 120 8.08 7.55 -8.77
N HIS A 121 7.43 6.44 -9.13
CA HIS A 121 6.14 6.49 -9.81
C HIS A 121 5.08 7.19 -8.97
N LYS A 122 4.98 6.88 -7.66
CA LYS A 122 4.04 7.57 -6.77
C LYS A 122 4.35 9.06 -6.64
N LEU A 123 5.63 9.42 -6.61
CA LEU A 123 6.05 10.81 -6.56
C LEU A 123 5.70 11.54 -7.87
N ALA A 124 5.93 10.91 -9.02
CA ALA A 124 5.56 11.45 -10.33
C ALA A 124 4.03 11.59 -10.48
N GLU A 125 3.26 10.60 -10.03
CA GLU A 125 1.80 10.67 -10.02
C GLU A 125 1.26 11.78 -9.10
N ARG A 126 1.98 12.08 -8.01
CA ARG A 126 1.66 13.21 -7.11
C ARG A 126 2.13 14.55 -7.67
N ALA A 127 3.17 14.56 -8.50
CA ALA A 127 3.66 15.77 -9.16
C ALA A 127 2.84 16.10 -10.42
N ASP A 128 2.15 15.12 -11.01
CA ASP A 128 1.33 15.29 -12.21
C ASP A 128 0.15 16.26 -11.94
N PRO A 129 0.18 17.48 -12.52
CA PRO A 129 -0.88 18.47 -12.33
C PRO A 129 -2.21 18.03 -12.96
N ALA A 130 -2.19 17.13 -13.97
CA ALA A 130 -3.41 16.62 -14.59
C ALA A 130 -4.17 15.65 -13.67
N ARG A 131 -3.46 14.90 -12.81
CA ARG A 131 -4.07 14.01 -11.79
C ARG A 131 -4.41 14.71 -10.50
N ASN A 132 -3.60 15.67 -10.06
CA ASN A 132 -3.94 16.50 -8.89
C ASN A 132 -5.14 17.41 -9.17
N GLY A 133 -5.49 17.65 -10.43
CA GLY A 133 -6.64 18.44 -10.82
C GLY A 133 -6.53 19.89 -10.35
N LEU A 134 -7.40 20.74 -10.89
CA LEU A 134 -7.68 22.03 -10.27
C LEU A 134 -8.35 21.77 -8.92
N THR A 135 -7.56 21.83 -7.85
CA THR A 135 -8.08 21.94 -6.48
C THR A 135 -8.19 23.42 -6.13
N ALA A 136 -8.96 23.77 -5.10
CA ALA A 136 -9.05 25.17 -4.66
C ALA A 136 -7.69 25.76 -4.27
N GLU A 137 -6.73 24.93 -3.86
CA GLU A 137 -5.38 25.32 -3.47
C GLU A 137 -4.40 25.41 -4.65
N THR A 138 -4.68 24.69 -5.74
CA THR A 138 -3.80 24.62 -6.94
C THR A 138 -4.37 25.33 -8.15
N ALA A 139 -5.59 25.89 -8.03
CA ALA A 139 -6.23 26.65 -9.09
C ALA A 139 -5.52 28.00 -9.30
N PRO A 140 -5.38 28.46 -10.56
CA PRO A 140 -4.90 29.81 -10.85
C PRO A 140 -5.77 30.84 -10.13
N LEU A 141 -5.15 31.82 -9.46
CA LEU A 141 -5.86 32.82 -8.67
C LEU A 141 -6.86 33.64 -9.51
N GLU A 142 -6.54 33.88 -10.79
CA GLU A 142 -7.46 34.52 -11.74
C GLU A 142 -8.76 33.72 -11.93
N LEU A 143 -8.66 32.39 -12.05
CA LEU A 143 -9.83 31.53 -12.17
C LEU A 143 -10.67 31.51 -10.88
N VAL A 144 -10.01 31.49 -9.72
CA VAL A 144 -10.70 31.55 -8.41
C VAL A 144 -11.42 32.89 -8.26
N LEU A 145 -10.77 33.98 -8.64
CA LEU A 145 -11.35 35.32 -8.62
C LEU A 145 -12.54 35.43 -9.57
N ASP A 146 -12.42 34.92 -10.80
CA ASP A 146 -13.52 34.88 -11.76
C ASP A 146 -14.72 34.11 -11.20
N ILE A 147 -14.51 32.93 -10.60
CA ILE A 147 -15.59 32.14 -9.99
C ILE A 147 -16.28 32.90 -8.85
N LEU A 148 -15.52 33.60 -8.01
CA LEU A 148 -16.07 34.31 -6.84
C LEU A 148 -16.77 35.63 -7.20
N THR A 149 -16.39 36.25 -8.32
CA THR A 149 -16.93 37.54 -8.77
C THR A 149 -18.02 37.40 -9.83
N MET A 150 -18.14 36.24 -10.48
CA MET A 150 -19.19 35.96 -11.45
C MET A 150 -20.55 35.71 -10.78
N ASP A 151 -21.62 36.22 -11.41
CA ASP A 151 -23.00 35.94 -11.01
C ASP A 151 -23.31 34.44 -11.17
N ARG A 152 -24.03 33.87 -10.20
CA ARG A 152 -24.40 32.44 -10.13
C ARG A 152 -25.14 31.98 -11.39
N ILE A 153 -25.98 32.83 -11.95
CA ILE A 153 -26.74 32.54 -13.18
C ILE A 153 -25.78 32.45 -14.38
N ALA A 154 -24.78 33.32 -14.45
CA ALA A 154 -23.75 33.29 -15.50
C ALA A 154 -22.82 32.08 -15.38
N LEU A 155 -22.55 31.64 -14.15
CA LEU A 155 -21.80 30.43 -13.84
C LEU A 155 -22.56 29.17 -14.30
N GLU A 156 -23.85 29.09 -13.99
CA GLU A 156 -24.70 27.98 -14.45
C GLU A 156 -24.79 27.94 -15.99
N ASP A 157 -25.01 29.06 -16.69
CA ASP A 157 -25.07 29.07 -18.16
C ASP A 157 -23.71 28.70 -18.81
N ARG A 158 -22.59 29.15 -18.22
CA ARG A 158 -21.23 28.83 -18.72
C ARG A 158 -20.90 27.34 -18.61
N PHE A 159 -21.29 26.67 -17.52
CA PHE A 159 -20.98 25.24 -17.30
C PHE A 159 -22.09 24.27 -17.75
N TRP A 160 -23.29 24.77 -18.07
CA TRP A 160 -24.42 23.95 -18.53
C TRP A 160 -24.41 23.65 -20.04
N ARG A 161 -23.92 24.58 -20.88
CA ARG A 161 -23.82 24.33 -22.34
C ARG A 161 -22.79 23.24 -22.64
N LYS A 162 -23.14 22.28 -23.50
CA LYS A 162 -22.18 21.31 -24.08
C LYS A 162 -21.00 22.06 -24.73
N PRO A 163 -19.80 21.44 -24.79
CA PRO A 163 -18.58 22.13 -25.20
C PRO A 163 -18.60 22.40 -26.70
N ASP A 164 -19.28 23.47 -27.09
CA ASP A 164 -19.04 24.12 -28.36
C ASP A 164 -18.01 25.23 -28.06
N GLU A 165 -16.82 25.05 -28.61
CA GLU A 165 -15.60 25.88 -28.50
C GLU A 165 -14.66 25.72 -27.29
N VAL A 166 -13.38 25.98 -27.60
CA VAL A 166 -12.12 25.52 -26.98
C VAL A 166 -11.83 26.25 -25.66
N ASP A 167 -12.62 26.02 -24.62
CA ASP A 167 -12.27 26.45 -23.25
C ASP A 167 -11.54 25.29 -22.52
N PRO A 168 -10.21 25.38 -22.34
CA PRO A 168 -9.42 24.32 -21.70
C PRO A 168 -9.83 24.08 -20.24
N VAL A 169 -10.33 25.11 -19.55
CA VAL A 169 -10.80 24.99 -18.16
C VAL A 169 -12.10 24.20 -18.10
N LYS A 170 -13.02 24.47 -19.03
CA LYS A 170 -14.28 23.74 -19.12
C LYS A 170 -14.06 22.27 -19.52
N ALA A 171 -13.14 22.01 -20.44
CA ALA A 171 -12.73 20.65 -20.80
C ALA A 171 -12.16 19.89 -19.58
N ALA A 172 -11.28 20.52 -18.80
CA ALA A 172 -10.73 19.95 -17.58
C ALA A 172 -11.81 19.66 -16.52
N TYR A 173 -12.77 20.58 -16.32
CA TYR A 173 -13.89 20.37 -15.40
C TYR A 173 -14.77 19.18 -15.79
N HIS A 174 -15.15 19.07 -17.07
CA HIS A 174 -15.97 17.95 -17.53
C HIS A 174 -15.21 16.62 -17.48
N GLU A 175 -13.91 16.63 -17.76
CA GLU A 175 -13.07 15.44 -17.61
C GLU A 175 -12.98 15.00 -16.15
N TRP A 176 -12.73 15.92 -15.21
CA TRP A 176 -12.78 15.64 -13.78
C TRP A 176 -14.15 15.06 -13.35
N ARG A 177 -15.25 15.66 -13.83
CA ARG A 177 -16.61 15.17 -13.54
C ARG A 177 -16.85 13.76 -14.11
N ARG A 178 -16.38 13.48 -15.33
CA ARG A 178 -16.44 12.15 -15.96
C ARG A 178 -15.64 11.13 -15.15
N GLN A 179 -14.40 11.45 -14.78
CA GLN A 179 -13.55 10.59 -13.97
C GLN A 179 -14.17 10.32 -12.59
N GLY A 180 -14.76 11.33 -11.94
CA GLY A 180 -15.48 11.16 -10.70
C GLY A 180 -16.68 10.21 -10.83
N SER A 181 -17.42 10.28 -11.95
CA SER A 181 -18.50 9.34 -12.25
C SER A 181 -17.99 7.92 -12.46
N LEU A 182 -16.92 7.75 -13.25
CA LEU A 182 -16.29 6.45 -13.49
C LEU A 182 -15.75 5.81 -12.20
N ARG A 183 -15.12 6.60 -11.32
CA ARG A 183 -14.66 6.12 -10.00
C ARG A 183 -15.81 5.62 -9.13
N ARG A 184 -16.95 6.33 -9.12
CA ARG A 184 -18.15 5.90 -8.39
C ARG A 184 -18.71 4.60 -8.97
N ARG A 185 -18.83 4.49 -10.30
CA ARG A 185 -19.29 3.26 -10.96
C ARG A 185 -18.36 2.08 -10.67
N ALA A 186 -17.05 2.27 -10.81
CA ALA A 186 -16.07 1.24 -10.49
C ALA A 186 -16.15 0.77 -9.02
N HIS A 187 -16.38 1.70 -8.09
CA HIS A 187 -16.58 1.37 -6.67
C HIS A 187 -17.84 0.54 -6.44
N GLU A 188 -18.96 0.90 -7.08
CA GLU A 188 -20.20 0.14 -7.00
C GLU A 188 -20.10 -1.23 -7.70
N GLU A 189 -19.39 -1.33 -8.82
CA GLU A 189 -19.09 -2.62 -9.45
C GLU A 189 -18.29 -3.53 -8.52
N VAL A 190 -17.27 -3.01 -7.83
CA VAL A 190 -16.48 -3.78 -6.86
C VAL A 190 -17.35 -4.27 -5.69
N LYS A 191 -18.22 -3.42 -5.14
CA LYS A 191 -19.18 -3.83 -4.09
C LYS A 191 -20.10 -4.93 -4.59
N THR A 192 -20.64 -4.79 -5.80
CA THR A 192 -21.56 -5.74 -6.42
C THR A 192 -20.89 -7.10 -6.63
N ARG A 193 -19.65 -7.10 -7.15
CA ARG A 193 -18.84 -8.33 -7.30
C ARG A 193 -18.51 -9.00 -5.97
N ARG A 194 -18.21 -8.21 -4.93
CA ARG A 194 -17.97 -8.75 -3.58
C ARG A 194 -19.23 -9.40 -3.03
N ARG A 195 -20.39 -8.75 -3.19
CA ARG A 195 -21.68 -9.26 -2.75
C ARG A 195 -22.04 -10.58 -3.46
N SER A 196 -21.92 -10.64 -4.78
CA SER A 196 -22.21 -11.86 -5.52
C SER A 196 -21.26 -13.01 -5.13
N ALA A 197 -19.98 -12.72 -4.89
CA ALA A 197 -19.03 -13.71 -4.40
C ALA A 197 -19.39 -14.23 -3.00
N THR A 198 -19.86 -13.37 -2.10
CA THR A 198 -20.32 -13.79 -0.77
C THR A 198 -21.60 -14.61 -0.84
N GLU A 199 -22.56 -14.25 -1.70
CA GLU A 199 -23.80 -15.00 -1.90
C GLU A 199 -23.52 -16.41 -2.44
N ALA A 200 -22.66 -16.54 -3.46
CA ALA A 200 -22.23 -17.84 -3.97
C ALA A 200 -21.50 -18.69 -2.92
N ARG A 201 -20.73 -18.05 -2.03
CA ARG A 201 -20.05 -18.75 -0.92
C ARG A 201 -21.05 -19.29 0.09
N VAL A 202 -22.09 -18.53 0.43
CA VAL A 202 -23.16 -18.95 1.34
C VAL A 202 -23.92 -20.12 0.74
N GLU A 203 -24.35 -20.02 -0.52
CA GLU A 203 -25.05 -21.10 -1.22
C GLU A 203 -24.22 -22.41 -1.25
N ALA A 204 -22.92 -22.31 -1.52
CA ALA A 204 -22.03 -23.47 -1.49
C ALA A 204 -21.91 -24.10 -0.09
N LEU A 205 -21.96 -23.30 0.98
CA LEU A 205 -21.94 -23.80 2.35
C LEU A 205 -23.27 -24.46 2.74
N GLU A 206 -24.39 -23.86 2.34
CA GLU A 206 -25.72 -24.44 2.55
C GLU A 206 -25.87 -25.79 1.84
N ALA A 207 -25.38 -25.90 0.59
CA ALA A 207 -25.35 -27.17 -0.13
C ALA A 207 -24.51 -28.24 0.59
N GLN A 208 -23.37 -27.86 1.19
CA GLN A 208 -22.55 -28.77 2.00
C GLN A 208 -23.23 -29.21 3.28
N LEU A 209 -23.98 -28.32 3.94
CA LEU A 209 -24.77 -28.65 5.14
C LEU A 209 -25.93 -29.58 4.79
N ALA A 210 -26.65 -29.30 3.70
CA ALA A 210 -27.73 -30.15 3.21
C ALA A 210 -27.24 -31.56 2.88
N GLY A 211 -26.06 -31.69 2.24
CA GLY A 211 -25.43 -33.00 1.98
C GLY A 211 -25.04 -33.78 3.24
N ARG A 212 -24.94 -33.11 4.40
CA ARG A 212 -24.72 -33.72 5.72
C ARG A 212 -26.02 -33.95 6.50
N GLY A 213 -27.18 -33.69 5.90
CA GLY A 213 -28.48 -33.78 6.55
C GLY A 213 -28.75 -32.67 7.57
N ILE A 214 -27.98 -31.59 7.55
CA ILE A 214 -28.20 -30.41 8.39
C ILE A 214 -29.04 -29.42 7.57
N PRO A 215 -30.25 -29.04 8.03
CA PRO A 215 -31.07 -28.07 7.31
C PRO A 215 -30.37 -26.70 7.25
N PRO A 216 -30.58 -25.91 6.19
CA PRO A 216 -30.08 -24.54 6.13
C PRO A 216 -30.67 -23.71 7.27
N VAL A 217 -29.95 -22.66 7.67
CA VAL A 217 -30.43 -21.72 8.67
C VAL A 217 -31.64 -20.99 8.09
N GLU A 218 -32.80 -21.09 8.74
CA GLU A 218 -33.96 -20.29 8.34
C GLU A 218 -33.63 -18.81 8.54
N GLU A 219 -33.69 -18.05 7.45
CA GLU A 219 -33.46 -16.61 7.46
C GLU A 219 -34.75 -15.91 7.88
N ASP A 220 -34.70 -15.15 8.99
CA ASP A 220 -35.83 -14.31 9.41
C ASP A 220 -36.25 -13.36 8.26
N GLU A 221 -37.54 -13.11 8.07
CA GLU A 221 -38.03 -12.22 7.00
C GLU A 221 -37.34 -10.84 6.99
N ARG A 222 -36.99 -10.34 8.17
CA ARG A 222 -36.23 -9.09 8.34
C ARG A 222 -34.82 -9.19 7.76
N ALA A 223 -34.12 -10.29 8.00
CA ALA A 223 -32.78 -10.53 7.44
C ALA A 223 -32.85 -10.70 5.92
N ALA A 224 -33.86 -11.43 5.42
CA ALA A 224 -34.09 -11.61 3.98
C ALA A 224 -34.32 -10.28 3.26
N ARG A 225 -35.11 -9.36 3.86
CA ARG A 225 -35.37 -8.02 3.29
C ARG A 225 -34.13 -7.13 3.27
N VAL A 226 -33.29 -7.21 4.30
CA VAL A 226 -31.99 -6.49 4.33
C VAL A 226 -31.04 -7.08 3.29
N ARG A 227 -30.95 -8.41 3.20
CA ARG A 227 -30.12 -9.10 2.21
C ARG A 227 -30.52 -8.75 0.79
N LEU A 228 -31.82 -8.65 0.48
CA LEU A 228 -32.32 -8.22 -0.83
C LEU A 228 -32.13 -6.71 -1.10
N GLY A 229 -31.73 -5.93 -0.09
CA GLY A 229 -31.55 -4.48 -0.20
C GLY A 229 -32.87 -3.71 -0.24
N ILE A 230 -33.96 -4.31 0.25
CA ILE A 230 -35.28 -3.66 0.40
C ILE A 230 -35.26 -2.73 1.62
N ASP A 231 -34.65 -3.21 2.70
CA ASP A 231 -34.47 -2.45 3.93
C ASP A 231 -32.98 -2.22 4.19
N VAL A 232 -32.63 -1.05 4.73
CA VAL A 232 -31.26 -0.75 5.17
C VAL A 232 -31.23 -0.73 6.69
N ILE A 233 -30.19 -1.34 7.26
CA ILE A 233 -29.94 -1.26 8.70
C ILE A 233 -29.50 0.18 9.00
N ALA A 234 -30.27 0.88 9.84
CA ALA A 234 -29.92 2.22 10.25
C ALA A 234 -28.57 2.20 11.00
N PRO A 235 -27.69 3.19 10.79
CA PRO A 235 -26.33 3.19 11.35
C PRO A 235 -26.29 3.26 12.89
N ASP A 236 -27.40 3.62 13.53
CA ASP A 236 -27.58 3.72 14.97
C ASP A 236 -28.10 2.42 15.62
N GLY A 237 -28.33 1.36 14.83
CA GLY A 237 -28.83 0.07 15.34
C GLY A 237 -30.29 0.10 15.82
N ALA A 238 -31.00 1.22 15.64
CA ALA A 238 -32.34 1.44 16.19
C ALA A 238 -33.47 0.81 15.36
N GLY A 239 -33.18 0.14 14.24
CA GLY A 239 -34.18 -0.52 13.41
C GLY A 239 -33.76 -0.68 11.95
N THR A 240 -34.64 -1.32 11.17
CA THR A 240 -34.56 -1.35 9.71
C THR A 240 -35.43 -0.23 9.14
N ARG A 241 -34.86 0.63 8.29
CA ARG A 241 -35.63 1.66 7.60
C ARG A 241 -35.93 1.18 6.19
N GLN A 242 -37.20 1.22 5.80
CA GLN A 242 -37.63 0.93 4.44
C GLN A 242 -37.02 1.99 3.51
N MET A 243 -36.31 1.58 2.47
CA MET A 243 -35.74 2.53 1.51
C MET A 243 -36.89 3.25 0.77
N PRO A 244 -36.85 4.60 0.65
CA PRO A 244 -37.85 5.32 -0.11
C PRO A 244 -37.76 4.96 -1.60
N ALA A 245 -38.91 4.72 -2.25
CA ALA A 245 -39.00 4.31 -3.66
C ALA A 245 -38.28 5.25 -4.65
N ALA A 246 -37.99 6.49 -4.25
CA ALA A 246 -37.22 7.46 -5.03
C ALA A 246 -35.74 7.07 -5.20
N GLU A 247 -35.14 6.34 -4.25
CA GLU A 247 -33.75 5.85 -4.37
C GLU A 247 -33.64 4.61 -5.26
N PHE A 248 -34.76 3.96 -5.58
CA PHE A 248 -34.81 2.82 -6.49
C PHE A 248 -34.63 3.23 -7.96
N ARG A 249 -35.05 4.46 -8.32
CA ARG A 249 -35.04 4.94 -9.72
C ARG A 249 -33.67 5.47 -10.17
N VAL A 250 -32.77 5.79 -9.25
CA VAL A 250 -31.41 6.30 -9.57
C VAL A 250 -30.39 5.17 -9.82
N ARG A 251 -30.75 3.89 -9.60
CA ARG A 251 -29.84 2.75 -9.79
C ARG A 251 -30.02 1.94 -11.07
N LEU A 252 -31.10 2.16 -11.83
CA LEU A 252 -31.37 1.43 -13.08
C LEU A 252 -31.14 2.26 -14.34
N GLU A 253 -30.97 3.57 -14.20
CA GLU A 253 -30.67 4.49 -15.30
C GLU A 253 -29.51 5.41 -14.86
N ASP A 254 -28.27 4.89 -14.77
CA ASP A 254 -27.03 5.69 -14.86
C ASP A 254 -25.74 4.85 -15.02
#